data_AF-A0A1J4Z8X0-F1
#
_entry.id   AF-A0A1J4Z8X0-F1
#
_cell.length_a   1.000
_cell.length_b   1.000
_cell.length_c   1.000
_cell.angle_alpha   90.00
_cell.angle_beta   90.00
_cell.angle_gamma   90.00
#
_symmetry.space_group_name_H-M   'P 1'
#
loop_
_entity.id
_entity.type
_entity.pdbx_description
1 polymer ?
#
loop_
_entity_poly.entity_id
_entity_poly.type
_entity_poly.pdbx_seq_one_letter_code
_entity_poly.pdbx_strand_id
1 'polypeptide(L)'
;MSKIETTYGVDPAPVGATDSVLASNIRITPMEINSSDRSVVRGFFGSAGKIVSGAHVKFGFDIEAFTSGVAGTPAAYGPLMKACAQSENVLAGVSVTYAGVSAAEQAMTHYFNRDGKLRKISGWRGSVKLKMSPKSTPMWSFDGIGLYTLATDTVMPAATLTAWKTPLPVSAGITTASLHGYSGIITEFNFDQGNNVVYRDGINGEGVYFVGRKTTASLTMEEPTMAQKDFESIVKNGTLGVFTLTHGTVAGSKLQVNGASVQVTSYAETAVDDIAMIQLGLEFLSGAAGNDEYSHVQL
;
A
#
# COMPACT_ATOMS: atom_id res chain seq x y z
N MET A 1 11.36 -12.19 3.54
CA MET A 1 12.36 -11.48 2.72
C MET A 1 11.73 -11.09 1.40
N SER A 2 12.22 -10.04 0.76
CA SER A 2 11.53 -9.34 -0.31
C SER A 2 12.53 -8.69 -1.27
N LYS A 3 12.49 -9.02 -2.56
CA LYS A 3 13.41 -8.45 -3.56
C LYS A 3 12.71 -8.23 -4.90
N ILE A 4 13.00 -7.10 -5.54
CA ILE A 4 12.47 -6.78 -6.87
C ILE A 4 13.02 -7.75 -7.92
N GLU A 5 12.16 -8.12 -8.85
CA GLU A 5 12.49 -8.97 -9.99
C GLU A 5 13.13 -8.15 -11.12
N THR A 6 14.22 -8.66 -11.69
CA THR A 6 14.78 -8.13 -12.94
C THR A 6 13.93 -8.55 -14.14
N THR A 7 13.33 -9.74 -14.06
CA THR A 7 12.44 -10.29 -15.08
C THR A 7 11.22 -10.85 -14.37
N TYR A 8 10.03 -10.47 -14.85
CA TYR A 8 8.76 -10.86 -14.23
C TYR A 8 8.65 -12.38 -14.05
N GLY A 9 8.29 -12.82 -12.84
CA GLY A 9 8.11 -14.21 -12.46
C GLY A 9 9.41 -14.99 -12.21
N VAL A 10 10.58 -14.37 -12.39
CA VAL A 10 11.88 -14.99 -12.18
C VAL A 10 12.43 -14.62 -10.80
N ASP A 11 12.68 -15.65 -9.99
CA ASP A 11 13.20 -15.53 -8.62
C ASP A 11 14.58 -14.81 -8.60
N PRO A 12 14.69 -13.62 -7.99
CA PRO A 12 15.93 -12.85 -7.90
C PRO A 12 16.81 -13.29 -6.71
N ALA A 13 16.47 -14.39 -6.04
CA ALA A 13 17.13 -14.93 -4.86
C ALA A 13 17.32 -13.89 -3.73
N PRO A 14 16.23 -13.48 -3.03
CA PRO A 14 16.32 -12.69 -1.81
C PRO A 14 17.26 -13.32 -0.77
N VAL A 15 18.12 -12.51 -0.14
CA VAL A 15 19.05 -12.93 0.92
C VAL A 15 18.77 -12.24 2.24
N GLY A 16 18.96 -12.96 3.35
CA GLY A 16 18.61 -12.46 4.69
C GLY A 16 19.40 -11.22 5.14
N ALA A 17 20.61 -11.02 4.59
CA ALA A 17 21.47 -9.89 4.94
C ALA A 17 20.99 -8.54 4.37
N THR A 18 20.28 -8.51 3.24
CA THR A 18 19.88 -7.27 2.56
C THR A 18 18.38 -7.14 2.35
N ASP A 19 17.66 -8.26 2.25
CA ASP A 19 16.28 -8.30 1.76
C ASP A 19 15.28 -8.70 2.87
N SER A 20 15.72 -8.67 4.12
CA SER A 20 14.85 -8.94 5.27
C SER A 20 13.88 -7.79 5.51
N VAL A 21 12.64 -8.14 5.85
CA VAL A 21 11.55 -7.19 6.09
C VAL A 21 11.07 -7.36 7.52
N LEU A 22 11.03 -6.26 8.27
CA LEU A 22 10.38 -6.21 9.58
C LEU A 22 8.89 -5.99 9.35
N ALA A 23 8.12 -7.07 9.42
CA ALA A 23 6.69 -7.07 9.16
C ALA A 23 5.89 -7.56 10.37
N SER A 24 4.70 -7.02 10.54
CA SER A 24 3.66 -7.47 11.45
C SER A 24 2.42 -7.89 10.65
N ASN A 25 1.48 -8.56 11.33
CA ASN A 25 0.18 -8.95 10.76
C ASN A 25 0.29 -9.64 9.38
N ILE A 26 1.17 -10.63 9.27
CA ILE A 26 1.41 -11.36 8.02
C ILE A 26 0.19 -12.21 7.67
N ARG A 27 -0.36 -11.99 6.49
CA ARG A 27 -1.53 -12.66 5.92
C ARG A 27 -1.10 -13.44 4.68
N ILE A 28 -1.36 -14.74 4.65
CA ILE A 28 -1.08 -15.57 3.48
C ILE A 28 -2.24 -16.52 3.22
N THR A 29 -2.73 -16.51 1.97
CA THR A 29 -3.57 -17.57 1.41
C THR A 29 -2.65 -18.38 0.48
N PRO A 30 -2.10 -19.52 0.94
CA PRO A 30 -1.01 -20.21 0.24
C PRO A 30 -1.37 -20.77 -1.14
N MET A 31 -2.65 -20.95 -1.41
CA MET A 31 -3.15 -21.45 -2.69
C MET A 31 -4.61 -21.04 -2.82
N GLU A 32 -4.90 -20.19 -3.78
CA GLU A 32 -6.24 -19.89 -4.24
C GLU A 32 -6.37 -20.45 -5.65
N ILE A 33 -7.49 -21.12 -5.93
CA ILE A 33 -7.71 -21.87 -7.17
C ILE A 33 -9.08 -21.54 -7.74
N ASN A 34 -9.17 -21.61 -9.07
CA ASN A 34 -10.43 -21.67 -9.78
C ASN A 34 -10.86 -23.13 -9.90
N SER A 35 -12.15 -23.40 -9.75
CA SER A 35 -12.69 -24.76 -9.86
C SER A 35 -13.91 -24.78 -10.78
N SER A 36 -13.96 -25.73 -11.71
CA SER A 36 -15.15 -26.01 -12.52
C SER A 36 -15.65 -27.44 -12.29
N ASP A 37 -16.96 -27.63 -12.32
CA ASP A 37 -17.55 -28.94 -12.08
C ASP A 37 -17.33 -29.89 -13.26
N ARG A 38 -17.02 -31.15 -12.95
CA ARG A 38 -16.92 -32.19 -13.98
C ARG A 38 -18.30 -32.76 -14.29
N SER A 39 -18.97 -32.20 -15.30
CA SER A 39 -20.30 -32.69 -15.73
C SER A 39 -20.22 -33.96 -16.58
N VAL A 40 -19.79 -35.07 -15.99
CA VAL A 40 -19.70 -36.39 -16.66
C VAL A 40 -20.94 -37.23 -16.40
N VAL A 41 -21.50 -37.82 -17.46
CA VAL A 41 -22.65 -38.74 -17.35
C VAL A 41 -22.16 -40.10 -16.83
N ARG A 42 -22.76 -40.57 -15.74
CA ARG A 42 -22.44 -41.86 -15.11
C ARG A 42 -23.73 -42.60 -14.72
N GLY A 43 -23.69 -43.93 -14.76
CA GLY A 43 -24.83 -44.80 -14.43
C GLY A 43 -25.15 -44.92 -12.93
N PHE A 44 -24.58 -44.06 -12.09
CA PHE A 44 -24.75 -44.09 -10.63
C PHE A 44 -24.66 -42.67 -10.05
N PHE A 45 -25.30 -42.46 -8.90
CA PHE A 45 -25.31 -41.18 -8.19
C PHE A 45 -23.96 -40.91 -7.49
N GLY A 46 -23.53 -39.65 -7.47
CA GLY A 46 -22.32 -39.20 -6.75
C GLY A 46 -21.56 -38.09 -7.46
N SER A 47 -20.78 -37.29 -6.69
CA SER A 47 -19.99 -36.17 -7.23
C SER A 47 -18.90 -36.65 -8.19
N ALA A 48 -18.64 -35.86 -9.24
CA ALA A 48 -17.63 -36.15 -10.27
C ALA A 48 -16.27 -35.49 -10.00
N GLY A 49 -16.18 -34.75 -8.89
CA GLY A 49 -15.05 -33.90 -8.59
C GLY A 49 -15.05 -32.62 -9.43
N LYS A 50 -13.98 -31.84 -9.27
CA LYS A 50 -13.79 -30.55 -9.92
C LYS A 50 -12.49 -30.54 -10.72
N ILE A 51 -12.43 -29.75 -11.78
CA ILE A 51 -11.21 -29.40 -12.48
C ILE A 51 -10.65 -28.15 -11.81
N VAL A 52 -9.36 -28.16 -11.49
CA VAL A 52 -8.66 -27.07 -10.80
C VAL A 52 -7.77 -26.35 -11.78
N SER A 53 -7.81 -25.01 -11.78
CA SER A 53 -6.93 -24.14 -12.56
C SER A 53 -6.60 -22.86 -11.79
N GLY A 54 -5.73 -22.03 -12.34
CA GLY A 54 -5.46 -20.70 -11.80
C GLY A 54 -4.90 -20.65 -10.38
N ALA A 55 -3.96 -21.55 -10.04
CA ALA A 55 -3.35 -21.56 -8.72
C ALA A 55 -2.49 -20.32 -8.50
N HIS A 56 -2.85 -19.49 -7.51
CA HIS A 56 -2.10 -18.28 -7.16
C HIS A 56 -2.04 -18.08 -5.64
N VAL A 57 -1.22 -17.14 -5.19
CA VAL A 57 -1.00 -16.84 -3.76
C VAL A 57 -1.46 -15.43 -3.48
N LYS A 58 -2.27 -15.23 -2.44
CA LYS A 58 -2.47 -13.91 -1.84
C LYS A 58 -1.53 -13.75 -0.67
N PHE A 59 -0.77 -12.66 -0.67
CA PHE A 59 0.21 -12.37 0.37
C PHE A 59 0.13 -10.89 0.73
N GLY A 60 0.04 -10.63 2.03
CA GLY A 60 -0.04 -9.29 2.59
C GLY A 60 0.58 -9.24 3.97
N PHE A 61 0.96 -8.04 4.39
CA PHE A 61 1.63 -7.79 5.66
C PHE A 61 1.65 -6.30 5.94
N ASP A 62 1.87 -5.94 7.20
CA ASP A 62 1.96 -4.55 7.62
C ASP A 62 3.40 -4.25 8.04
N ILE A 63 3.84 -3.01 7.81
CA ILE A 63 5.12 -2.49 8.31
C ILE A 63 4.89 -1.13 8.94
N GLU A 64 5.79 -0.75 9.83
CA GLU A 64 5.81 0.60 10.37
C GLU A 64 6.19 1.60 9.26
N ALA A 65 5.54 2.77 9.25
CA ALA A 65 5.81 3.84 8.30
C ALA A 65 6.91 4.76 8.85
N PHE A 66 8.15 4.45 8.51
CA PHE A 66 9.33 5.24 8.88
C PHE A 66 9.96 5.91 7.66
N THR A 67 11.17 6.43 7.80
CA THR A 67 12.01 6.96 6.70
C THR A 67 13.44 6.50 6.95
N SER A 68 14.34 6.65 5.98
CA SER A 68 15.73 6.18 6.12
C SER A 68 16.51 6.87 7.26
N GLY A 69 16.08 8.06 7.69
CA GLY A 69 16.80 8.92 8.61
C GLY A 69 17.86 9.79 7.92
N VAL A 70 18.01 9.69 6.60
CA VAL A 70 19.01 10.43 5.81
C VAL A 70 18.35 11.01 4.55
N ALA A 71 18.43 12.32 4.39
CA ALA A 71 17.83 13.02 3.24
C ALA A 71 18.36 12.48 1.91
N GLY A 72 17.45 12.26 0.95
CA GLY A 72 17.80 11.69 -0.36
C GLY A 72 18.29 10.24 -0.34
N THR A 73 18.07 9.50 0.75
CA THR A 73 18.33 8.04 0.81
C THR A 73 16.99 7.30 0.93
N PRO A 74 16.69 6.34 0.03
CA PRO A 74 15.46 5.57 0.11
C PRO A 74 15.34 4.79 1.42
N ALA A 75 14.15 4.76 2.01
CA ALA A 75 13.87 3.86 3.13
C ALA A 75 13.87 2.38 2.70
N ALA A 76 14.03 1.48 3.68
CA ALA A 76 14.11 0.04 3.43
C ALA A 76 12.86 -0.56 2.74
N TYR A 77 11.70 0.11 2.84
CA TYR A 77 10.48 -0.31 2.18
C TYR A 77 10.34 0.17 0.72
N GLY A 78 11.27 0.97 0.19
CA GLY A 78 11.22 1.47 -1.19
C GLY A 78 10.96 0.39 -2.25
N PRO A 79 11.60 -0.79 -2.17
CA PRO A 79 11.30 -1.92 -3.05
C PRO A 79 9.83 -2.40 -3.01
N LEU A 80 9.17 -2.30 -1.85
CA LEU A 80 7.76 -2.69 -1.68
C LEU A 80 6.83 -1.72 -2.39
N MET A 81 7.09 -0.41 -2.24
CA MET A 81 6.33 0.64 -2.93
C MET A 81 6.38 0.47 -4.46
N LYS A 82 7.57 0.13 -4.97
CA LYS A 82 7.78 -0.13 -6.39
C LYS A 82 6.98 -1.33 -6.91
N ALA A 83 6.87 -2.39 -6.13
CA ALA A 83 5.99 -3.54 -6.44
C ALA A 83 4.49 -3.24 -6.28
N CYS A 84 4.14 -2.08 -5.71
CA CYS A 84 2.80 -1.52 -5.68
C CYS A 84 2.59 -0.46 -6.77
N ALA A 85 3.22 -0.60 -7.94
CA ALA A 85 3.08 0.33 -9.06
C ALA A 85 3.37 1.80 -8.69
N GLN A 86 4.43 2.02 -7.90
CA GLN A 86 4.99 3.35 -7.66
C GLN A 86 6.38 3.47 -8.29
N SER A 87 6.70 4.67 -8.79
CA SER A 87 8.05 5.08 -9.16
C SER A 87 8.86 5.44 -7.91
N GLU A 88 10.18 5.51 -8.04
CA GLU A 88 11.09 6.02 -7.00
C GLU A 88 12.04 7.01 -7.66
N ASN A 89 11.93 8.28 -7.31
CA ASN A 89 12.80 9.34 -7.78
C ASN A 89 13.65 9.87 -6.61
N VAL A 90 14.97 9.70 -6.71
CA VAL A 90 15.92 10.07 -5.67
C VAL A 90 16.62 11.36 -6.05
N LEU A 91 16.36 12.43 -5.30
CA LEU A 91 17.15 13.65 -5.33
C LEU A 91 18.17 13.58 -4.19
N ALA A 92 19.40 13.20 -4.54
CA ALA A 92 20.47 12.95 -3.57
C ALA A 92 20.66 14.13 -2.60
N GLY A 93 20.71 13.83 -1.30
CA GLY A 93 20.83 14.82 -0.22
C GLY A 93 19.60 15.70 0.01
N VAL A 94 18.51 15.50 -0.73
CA VAL A 94 17.30 16.33 -0.64
C VAL A 94 16.08 15.49 -0.32
N SER A 95 15.68 14.57 -1.20
CA SER A 95 14.41 13.85 -1.04
C SER A 95 14.34 12.54 -1.83
N VAL A 96 13.39 11.70 -1.45
CA VAL A 96 12.97 10.54 -2.25
C VAL A 96 11.47 10.62 -2.47
N THR A 97 11.04 10.67 -3.72
CA THR A 97 9.62 10.79 -4.10
C THR A 97 9.13 9.51 -4.73
N TYR A 98 8.00 9.02 -4.22
CA TYR A 98 7.22 7.94 -4.82
C TYR A 98 5.91 8.49 -5.37
N ALA A 99 5.58 8.13 -6.61
CA ALA A 99 4.35 8.51 -7.28
C ALA A 99 3.84 7.34 -8.12
N GLY A 100 2.55 7.30 -8.41
CA GLY A 100 1.96 6.22 -9.20
C GLY A 100 2.64 6.05 -10.58
N VAL A 101 2.61 4.85 -11.12
CA VAL A 101 2.95 4.57 -12.52
C VAL A 101 1.83 3.80 -13.20
N SER A 102 1.76 3.88 -14.53
CA SER A 102 0.82 3.12 -15.38
C SER A 102 1.53 2.30 -16.46
N ALA A 103 2.86 2.20 -16.36
CA ALA A 103 3.71 1.40 -17.24
C ALA A 103 5.01 1.06 -16.51
N ALA A 104 5.70 0.02 -17.00
CA ALA A 104 6.95 -0.47 -16.39
C ALA A 104 6.79 -0.83 -14.90
N GLU A 105 5.61 -1.32 -14.52
CA GLU A 105 5.31 -1.68 -13.15
C GLU A 105 6.15 -2.88 -12.73
N GLN A 106 6.86 -2.71 -11.63
CA GLN A 106 7.76 -3.73 -11.14
C GLN A 106 6.98 -4.83 -10.42
N ALA A 107 7.59 -6.00 -10.37
CA ALA A 107 7.14 -7.12 -9.56
C ALA A 107 8.26 -7.49 -8.60
N MET A 108 7.92 -8.26 -7.57
CA MET A 108 8.87 -8.73 -6.59
C MET A 108 8.64 -10.19 -6.22
N THR A 109 9.69 -10.81 -5.71
CA THR A 109 9.61 -12.12 -5.09
C THR A 109 9.66 -11.98 -3.58
N HIS A 110 8.71 -12.60 -2.89
CA HIS A 110 8.74 -12.79 -1.44
C HIS A 110 9.17 -14.20 -1.07
N TYR A 111 10.07 -14.30 -0.09
CA TYR A 111 10.37 -15.54 0.60
C TYR A 111 9.71 -15.50 1.98
N PHE A 112 8.75 -16.39 2.18
CA PHE A 112 8.05 -16.59 3.43
C PHE A 112 8.38 -17.97 3.99
N ASN A 113 9.16 -18.01 5.06
CA ASN A 113 9.49 -19.24 5.76
C ASN A 113 8.62 -19.36 7.02
N ARG A 114 7.86 -20.45 7.12
CA ARG A 114 7.09 -20.79 8.33
C ARG A 114 7.52 -22.17 8.80
N ASP A 115 8.24 -22.20 9.91
CA ASP A 115 8.69 -23.43 10.57
C ASP A 115 9.47 -24.37 9.62
N GLY A 116 10.46 -23.82 8.93
CA GLY A 116 11.29 -24.57 7.97
C GLY A 116 10.66 -24.78 6.60
N LYS A 117 9.39 -24.41 6.39
CA LYS A 117 8.73 -24.47 5.08
C LYS A 117 8.83 -23.14 4.38
N LEU A 118 9.68 -23.07 3.37
CA LEU A 118 9.87 -21.90 2.51
C LEU A 118 8.85 -21.90 1.38
N ARG A 119 8.12 -20.78 1.27
CA ARG A 119 7.31 -20.42 0.10
C ARG A 119 7.98 -19.27 -0.63
N LYS A 120 8.12 -19.45 -1.95
CA LYS A 120 8.60 -18.41 -2.86
C LYS A 120 7.41 -17.88 -3.62
N ILE A 121 7.17 -16.58 -3.55
CA ILE A 121 6.01 -15.93 -4.15
C ILE A 121 6.56 -14.95 -5.17
N SER A 122 6.82 -15.43 -6.39
CA SER A 122 7.31 -14.62 -7.50
C SER A 122 6.17 -13.92 -8.23
N GLY A 123 6.49 -12.94 -9.07
CA GLY A 123 5.54 -12.14 -9.81
C GLY A 123 4.58 -11.34 -8.91
N TRP A 124 4.95 -11.10 -7.65
CA TRP A 124 4.06 -10.44 -6.69
C TRP A 124 3.90 -8.96 -7.06
N ARG A 125 2.64 -8.54 -7.11
CA ARG A 125 2.19 -7.17 -7.34
C ARG A 125 1.07 -6.86 -6.36
N GLY A 126 1.04 -5.63 -5.84
CA GLY A 126 0.12 -5.30 -4.75
C GLY A 126 -0.42 -3.88 -4.74
N SER A 127 -1.21 -3.58 -3.72
CA SER A 127 -1.63 -2.23 -3.34
C SER A 127 -1.08 -1.91 -1.95
N VAL A 128 -0.94 -0.62 -1.66
CA VAL A 128 -0.49 -0.13 -0.36
C VAL A 128 -1.50 0.85 0.24
N LYS A 129 -1.65 0.78 1.55
CA LYS A 129 -2.47 1.68 2.37
C LYS A 129 -1.64 2.30 3.48
N LEU A 130 -1.91 3.55 3.83
CA LEU A 130 -1.32 4.21 5.00
C LEU A 130 -2.40 4.44 6.04
N LYS A 131 -2.13 4.06 7.29
CA LYS A 131 -2.97 4.43 8.43
C LYS A 131 -2.20 5.30 9.40
N MET A 132 -2.80 6.42 9.80
CA MET A 132 -2.27 7.35 10.78
C MET A 132 -3.40 7.81 11.72
N SER A 133 -3.32 7.37 12.97
CA SER A 133 -4.21 7.80 14.05
C SER A 133 -3.38 8.33 15.22
N PRO A 134 -3.77 9.40 15.92
CA PRO A 134 -3.03 9.91 17.07
C PRO A 134 -2.76 8.83 18.12
N LYS A 135 -1.65 8.97 18.85
CA LYS A 135 -1.18 8.03 19.89
C LYS A 135 -0.86 6.62 19.36
N SER A 136 -0.76 6.45 18.05
CA SER A 136 -0.37 5.19 17.41
C SER A 136 0.84 5.37 16.51
N THR A 137 1.45 4.24 16.16
CA THR A 137 2.51 4.17 15.15
C THR A 137 1.89 4.26 13.77
N PRO A 138 2.41 5.11 12.84
CA PRO A 138 1.91 5.11 11.48
C PRO A 138 2.28 3.78 10.79
N MET A 139 1.35 3.22 10.01
CA MET A 139 1.49 1.87 9.44
C MET A 139 1.22 1.86 7.94
N TRP A 140 2.12 1.22 7.19
CA TRP A 140 1.85 0.80 5.82
C TRP A 140 1.28 -0.63 5.83
N SER A 141 0.18 -0.84 5.12
CA SER A 141 -0.39 -2.16 4.88
C SER A 141 -0.27 -2.51 3.41
N PHE A 142 0.35 -3.65 3.12
CA PHE A 142 0.56 -4.18 1.78
C PHE A 142 -0.30 -5.42 1.60
N ASP A 143 -1.02 -5.48 0.49
CA ASP A 143 -1.77 -6.68 0.08
C ASP A 143 -1.65 -6.87 -1.42
N GLY A 144 -1.44 -8.11 -1.86
CA GLY A 144 -1.21 -8.39 -3.28
C GLY A 144 -1.34 -9.86 -3.64
N ILE A 145 -1.09 -10.12 -4.91
CA ILE A 145 -1.17 -11.44 -5.53
C ILE A 145 0.18 -11.78 -6.14
N GLY A 146 0.62 -13.03 -5.97
CA GLY A 146 1.79 -13.58 -6.66
C GLY A 146 1.50 -14.96 -7.24
N LEU A 147 2.45 -15.43 -8.04
CA LEU A 147 2.43 -16.73 -8.67
C LEU A 147 2.61 -17.83 -7.62
N TYR A 148 1.93 -18.95 -7.84
CA TYR A 148 2.07 -20.12 -6.97
C TYR A 148 3.34 -20.89 -7.31
N THR A 149 4.11 -21.22 -6.27
CA THR A 149 5.18 -22.22 -6.36
C THR A 149 5.07 -23.21 -5.21
N LEU A 150 5.52 -24.45 -5.45
CA LEU A 150 5.51 -25.47 -4.43
C LEU A 150 6.47 -25.09 -3.29
N ALA A 151 6.01 -25.23 -2.05
CA ALA A 151 6.84 -25.00 -0.88
C ALA A 151 7.99 -26.03 -0.81
N THR A 152 9.12 -25.61 -0.28
CA THR A 152 10.30 -26.46 -0.05
C THR A 152 10.72 -26.40 1.40
N ASP A 153 11.33 -27.47 1.89
CA ASP A 153 11.93 -27.46 3.22
C ASP A 153 13.29 -26.77 3.13
N THR A 154 13.44 -25.65 3.84
CA THR A 154 14.63 -24.82 3.83
C THR A 154 14.74 -24.11 5.17
N VAL A 155 15.94 -24.09 5.75
CA VAL A 155 16.18 -23.39 7.01
C VAL A 155 16.00 -21.89 6.84
N MET A 156 15.43 -21.23 7.84
CA MET A 156 15.31 -19.77 7.86
C MET A 156 16.71 -19.14 7.91
N PRO A 157 17.07 -18.25 6.97
CA PRO A 157 18.35 -17.57 7.01
C PRO A 157 18.40 -16.52 8.12
N ALA A 158 19.61 -16.15 8.56
CA ALA A 158 19.80 -15.05 9.49
C ALA A 158 19.35 -13.71 8.86
N ALA A 159 18.51 -12.97 9.58
CA ALA A 159 17.94 -11.70 9.12
C ALA A 159 18.74 -10.50 9.63
N THR A 160 19.01 -9.52 8.75
CA THR A 160 19.53 -8.21 9.14
C THR A 160 18.43 -7.16 8.98
N LEU A 161 18.11 -6.45 10.06
CA LEU A 161 16.99 -5.49 10.12
C LEU A 161 17.42 -4.06 10.48
N THR A 162 18.71 -3.74 10.45
CA THR A 162 19.27 -2.45 10.88
C THR A 162 18.79 -1.24 10.05
N ALA A 163 18.32 -1.48 8.82
CA ALA A 163 17.71 -0.48 7.94
C ALA A 163 16.26 -0.13 8.33
N TRP A 164 15.60 -0.96 9.14
CA TRP A 164 14.26 -0.73 9.66
C TRP A 164 14.36 0.13 10.92
N LYS A 165 13.76 1.32 10.90
CA LYS A 165 13.85 2.30 11.97
C LYS A 165 12.51 2.39 12.70
N THR A 166 12.57 2.64 14.00
CA THR A 166 11.37 2.95 14.79
C THR A 166 10.84 4.33 14.38
N PRO A 167 9.59 4.46 13.92
CA PRO A 167 9.00 5.74 13.57
C PRO A 167 8.63 6.56 14.82
N LEU A 168 8.34 7.84 14.60
CA LEU A 168 7.75 8.67 15.65
C LEU A 168 6.25 8.34 15.80
N PRO A 169 5.68 8.53 17.01
CA PRO A 169 4.25 8.40 17.18
C PRO A 169 3.52 9.48 16.38
N VAL A 170 2.31 9.17 15.90
CA VAL A 170 1.41 10.19 15.36
C VAL A 170 0.91 11.03 16.53
N SER A 171 1.29 12.30 16.56
CA SER A 171 0.85 13.23 17.61
C SER A 171 0.89 14.68 17.12
N ALA A 172 0.27 15.57 17.88
CA ALA A 172 0.43 17.01 17.70
C ALA A 172 1.92 17.39 17.74
N GLY A 173 2.32 18.31 16.86
CA GLY A 173 3.72 18.75 16.71
C GLY A 173 4.64 17.81 15.92
N ILE A 174 4.23 16.56 15.69
CA ILE A 174 4.96 15.58 14.86
C ILE A 174 4.25 15.39 13.52
N THR A 175 2.93 15.27 13.53
CA THR A 175 2.11 15.14 12.32
C THR A 175 1.28 16.40 12.12
N THR A 176 1.31 16.95 10.91
CA THR A 176 0.46 18.06 10.47
C THR A 176 -0.21 17.69 9.15
N ALA A 177 -1.44 18.17 8.93
CA ALA A 177 -2.07 18.06 7.62
C ALA A 177 -2.95 19.27 7.33
N SER A 178 -3.15 19.51 6.03
CA SER A 178 -3.98 20.58 5.51
C SER A 178 -4.82 20.05 4.35
N LEU A 179 -6.11 20.36 4.36
CA LEU A 179 -7.06 20.02 3.30
C LEU A 179 -7.77 21.31 2.84
N HIS A 180 -7.73 21.61 1.54
CA HIS A 180 -8.30 22.86 1.00
C HIS A 180 -7.80 24.13 1.71
N GLY A 181 -6.54 24.11 2.15
CA GLY A 181 -5.89 25.19 2.90
C GLY A 181 -6.35 25.34 4.35
N TYR A 182 -7.13 24.42 4.89
CA TYR A 182 -7.50 24.39 6.30
C TYR A 182 -6.71 23.31 7.05
N SER A 183 -6.15 23.70 8.19
CA SER A 183 -5.43 22.82 9.11
C SER A 183 -6.19 22.79 10.44
N GLY A 184 -6.89 21.69 10.70
CA GLY A 184 -7.61 21.45 11.95
C GLY A 184 -7.00 20.30 12.75
N ILE A 185 -7.66 19.92 13.85
CA ILE A 185 -7.24 18.79 14.67
C ILE A 185 -7.71 17.50 14.01
N ILE A 186 -6.77 16.68 13.53
CA ILE A 186 -7.05 15.43 12.83
C ILE A 186 -6.96 14.26 13.81
N THR A 187 -7.99 13.42 13.82
CA THR A 187 -8.10 12.25 14.69
C THR A 187 -7.92 10.94 13.93
N GLU A 188 -8.04 10.94 12.60
CA GLU A 188 -7.71 9.77 11.79
C GLU A 188 -7.41 10.18 10.33
N PHE A 189 -6.40 9.56 9.75
CA PHE A 189 -6.14 9.60 8.32
C PHE A 189 -5.86 8.18 7.80
N ASN A 190 -6.64 7.75 6.82
CA ASN A 190 -6.44 6.50 6.10
C ASN A 190 -6.31 6.81 4.61
N PHE A 191 -5.20 6.43 3.99
CA PHE A 191 -4.97 6.54 2.56
C PHE A 191 -4.93 5.15 1.94
N ASP A 192 -5.56 5.00 0.79
CA ASP A 192 -5.56 3.78 -0.01
C ASP A 192 -5.17 4.12 -1.45
N GLN A 193 -4.04 3.58 -1.89
CA GLN A 193 -3.62 3.72 -3.29
C GLN A 193 -4.66 3.09 -4.24
N GLY A 194 -5.34 2.04 -3.80
CA GLY A 194 -6.42 1.40 -4.55
C GLY A 194 -6.00 0.80 -5.90
N ASN A 195 -4.82 0.18 -5.98
CA ASN A 195 -4.46 -0.61 -7.16
C ASN A 195 -5.40 -1.81 -7.30
N ASN A 196 -5.94 -2.01 -8.50
CA ASN A 196 -6.65 -3.22 -8.87
C ASN A 196 -5.66 -4.22 -9.47
N VAL A 197 -5.36 -5.28 -8.69
CA VAL A 197 -4.44 -6.35 -9.08
C VAL A 197 -5.23 -7.61 -9.36
N VAL A 198 -5.06 -8.19 -10.55
CA VAL A 198 -5.74 -9.41 -10.97
C VAL A 198 -4.75 -10.47 -11.43
N TYR A 199 -5.06 -11.71 -11.09
CA TYR A 199 -4.41 -12.88 -11.66
C TYR A 199 -5.14 -13.30 -12.95
N ARG A 200 -4.39 -13.62 -14.00
CA ARG A 200 -4.90 -14.13 -15.27
C ARG A 200 -4.21 -15.45 -15.61
N ASP A 201 -5.04 -16.44 -15.91
CA ASP A 201 -4.64 -17.76 -16.41
C ASP A 201 -5.21 -17.91 -17.82
N GLY A 202 -4.39 -17.65 -18.82
CA GLY A 202 -4.76 -17.62 -20.24
C GLY A 202 -4.04 -18.70 -21.05
N ILE A 203 -4.56 -18.97 -22.25
CA ILE A 203 -3.88 -19.86 -23.18
C ILE A 203 -2.56 -19.20 -23.59
N ASN A 204 -1.45 -19.91 -23.40
CA ASN A 204 -0.07 -19.47 -23.67
C ASN A 204 0.51 -18.43 -22.69
N GLY A 205 -0.14 -18.15 -21.56
CA GLY A 205 0.42 -17.21 -20.60
C GLY A 205 -0.35 -17.09 -19.29
N GLU A 206 0.40 -17.04 -18.21
CA GLU A 206 -0.08 -16.80 -16.85
C GLU A 206 0.60 -15.55 -16.29
N GLY A 207 -0.11 -14.75 -15.50
CA GLY A 207 0.48 -13.61 -14.84
C GLY A 207 -0.44 -12.81 -13.92
N VAL A 208 0.18 -11.90 -13.18
CA VAL A 208 -0.46 -10.94 -12.28
C VAL A 208 -0.33 -9.55 -12.88
N TYR A 209 -1.43 -8.83 -12.99
CA TYR A 209 -1.51 -7.56 -13.72
C TYR A 209 -2.19 -6.47 -12.90
N PHE A 210 -1.68 -5.25 -13.02
CA PHE A 210 -2.42 -4.05 -12.66
C PHE A 210 -3.43 -3.75 -13.78
N VAL A 211 -4.69 -3.51 -13.42
CA VAL A 211 -5.75 -3.19 -14.41
C VAL A 211 -6.42 -1.85 -14.16
N GLY A 212 -6.02 -1.16 -13.10
CA GLY A 212 -6.50 0.17 -12.77
C GLY A 212 -6.01 0.59 -11.39
N ARG A 213 -6.19 1.86 -11.08
CA ARG A 213 -5.92 2.45 -9.77
C ARG A 213 -7.02 3.46 -9.46
N LYS A 214 -7.55 3.42 -8.24
CA LYS A 214 -8.46 4.45 -7.72
C LYS A 214 -7.97 4.89 -6.34
N THR A 215 -7.24 6.00 -6.31
CA THR A 215 -6.65 6.53 -5.09
C THR A 215 -7.70 7.25 -4.25
N THR A 216 -7.88 6.80 -3.01
CA THR A 216 -8.85 7.37 -2.07
C THR A 216 -8.21 7.60 -0.71
N ALA A 217 -8.82 8.46 0.10
CA ALA A 217 -8.49 8.56 1.52
C ALA A 217 -9.74 8.90 2.33
N SER A 218 -9.64 8.73 3.64
CA SER A 218 -10.59 9.27 4.61
C SER A 218 -9.84 10.11 5.63
N LEU A 219 -10.40 11.26 5.99
CA LEU A 219 -9.87 12.15 7.01
C LEU A 219 -10.96 12.44 8.04
N THR A 220 -10.68 12.17 9.31
CA THR A 220 -11.54 12.57 10.43
C THR A 220 -10.88 13.72 11.17
N MET A 221 -11.61 14.81 11.38
CA MET A 221 -11.11 16.00 12.05
C MET A 221 -12.20 16.71 12.87
N GLU A 222 -11.79 17.53 13.81
CA GLU A 222 -12.71 18.39 14.57
C GLU A 222 -13.48 19.30 13.61
N GLU A 223 -14.78 19.42 13.85
CA GLU A 223 -15.67 20.18 12.97
C GLU A 223 -15.30 21.67 13.01
N PRO A 224 -14.88 22.27 11.87
CA PRO A 224 -14.66 23.69 11.81
C PRO A 224 -15.99 24.45 11.82
N THR A 225 -15.97 25.70 12.27
CA THR A 225 -17.09 26.59 11.98
C THR A 225 -17.17 26.86 10.48
N MET A 226 -18.38 27.13 9.97
CA MET A 226 -18.60 27.51 8.56
C MET A 226 -17.74 28.71 8.12
N ALA A 227 -17.42 29.62 9.04
CA ALA A 227 -16.55 30.77 8.77
C ALA A 227 -15.07 30.39 8.62
N GLN A 228 -14.60 29.33 9.29
CA GLN A 228 -13.24 28.83 9.16
C GLN A 228 -13.06 28.03 7.86
N LYS A 229 -13.98 27.09 7.60
CA LYS A 229 -14.02 26.33 6.34
C LYS A 229 -15.37 25.66 6.15
N ASP A 230 -16.10 26.06 5.11
CA ASP A 230 -17.35 25.43 4.72
C ASP A 230 -17.07 24.19 3.84
N PHE A 231 -16.97 23.02 4.48
CA PHE A 231 -16.78 21.75 3.80
C PHE A 231 -18.04 21.24 3.10
N GLU A 232 -19.24 21.61 3.56
CA GLU A 232 -20.50 21.24 2.91
C GLU A 232 -20.59 21.82 1.50
N SER A 233 -20.27 23.11 1.34
CA SER A 233 -20.23 23.77 0.04
C SER A 233 -19.13 23.19 -0.86
N ILE A 234 -17.97 22.83 -0.30
CA ILE A 234 -16.88 22.16 -1.05
C ILE A 234 -17.37 20.84 -1.63
N VAL A 235 -18.01 20.00 -0.80
CA VAL A 235 -18.54 18.69 -1.20
C VAL A 235 -19.64 18.85 -2.23
N LYS A 236 -20.64 19.71 -1.95
CA LYS A 236 -21.80 19.94 -2.83
C LYS A 236 -21.39 20.39 -4.23
N ASN A 237 -20.37 21.24 -4.32
CA ASN A 237 -19.88 21.77 -5.59
C ASN A 237 -18.82 20.88 -6.26
N GLY A 238 -18.37 19.80 -5.58
CA GLY A 238 -17.26 18.97 -6.07
C GLY A 238 -15.98 19.78 -6.27
N THR A 239 -15.72 20.77 -5.41
CA THR A 239 -14.56 21.66 -5.54
C THR A 239 -13.27 20.87 -5.34
N LEU A 240 -12.27 21.11 -6.19
CA LEU A 240 -10.95 20.52 -6.06
C LEU A 240 -10.04 21.40 -5.19
N GLY A 241 -9.16 20.77 -4.42
CA GLY A 241 -8.19 21.47 -3.61
C GLY A 241 -6.98 20.63 -3.27
N VAL A 242 -6.00 21.27 -2.62
CA VAL A 242 -4.75 20.62 -2.25
C VAL A 242 -4.93 19.89 -0.92
N PHE A 243 -4.36 18.69 -0.84
CA PHE A 243 -4.12 17.97 0.40
C PHE A 243 -2.62 17.84 0.64
N THR A 244 -2.19 18.11 1.86
CA THR A 244 -0.83 17.81 2.33
C THR A 244 -0.89 17.20 3.72
N LEU A 245 -0.09 16.18 3.97
CA LEU A 245 0.19 15.64 5.30
C LEU A 245 1.69 15.50 5.45
N THR A 246 2.26 15.97 6.55
CA THR A 246 3.67 15.78 6.90
C THR A 246 3.76 15.12 8.27
N HIS A 247 4.57 14.08 8.37
CA HIS A 247 4.88 13.36 9.60
C HIS A 247 6.38 13.39 9.84
N GLY A 248 6.81 13.90 10.99
CA GLY A 248 8.21 14.01 11.38
C GLY A 248 8.67 15.46 11.49
N THR A 249 9.75 15.68 12.25
CA THR A 249 10.24 17.02 12.62
C THR A 249 11.61 17.34 12.03
N VAL A 250 12.45 16.32 11.80
CA VAL A 250 13.84 16.45 11.34
C VAL A 250 13.96 16.08 9.87
N ALA A 251 14.82 16.77 9.12
CA ALA A 251 15.16 16.38 7.74
C ALA A 251 15.80 14.98 7.69
N GLY A 252 15.59 14.25 6.61
CA GLY A 252 15.82 12.82 6.47
C GLY A 252 14.82 11.94 7.22
N SER A 253 13.98 12.53 8.09
CA SER A 253 13.05 11.83 8.97
C SER A 253 11.58 12.21 8.74
N LYS A 254 11.25 12.88 7.62
CA LYS A 254 9.90 13.34 7.31
C LYS A 254 9.25 12.48 6.23
N LEU A 255 8.05 11.99 6.50
CA LEU A 255 7.16 11.38 5.51
C LEU A 255 6.07 12.39 5.14
N GLN A 256 5.90 12.68 3.86
CA GLN A 256 4.88 13.58 3.36
C GLN A 256 3.97 12.85 2.37
N VAL A 257 2.66 13.10 2.46
CA VAL A 257 1.66 12.69 1.46
C VAL A 257 1.05 13.93 0.85
N ASN A 258 1.08 14.05 -0.47
CA ASN A 258 0.55 15.19 -1.19
C ASN A 258 -0.49 14.75 -2.23
N GLY A 259 -1.51 15.57 -2.41
CA GLY A 259 -2.42 15.53 -3.56
C GLY A 259 -2.68 16.94 -4.04
N ALA A 260 -2.39 17.23 -5.31
CA ALA A 260 -2.57 18.57 -5.87
C ALA A 260 -4.05 18.86 -6.18
N SER A 261 -4.78 17.82 -6.61
CA SER A 261 -6.18 17.88 -7.02
C SER A 261 -6.97 16.82 -6.25
N VAL A 262 -7.44 17.17 -5.06
CA VAL A 262 -8.25 16.30 -4.21
C VAL A 262 -9.68 16.81 -4.19
N GLN A 263 -10.63 15.90 -4.38
CA GLN A 263 -12.05 16.15 -4.24
C GLN A 263 -12.54 15.56 -2.91
N VAL A 264 -13.40 16.30 -2.21
CA VAL A 264 -14.15 15.75 -1.07
C VAL A 264 -15.42 15.10 -1.59
N THR A 265 -15.58 13.78 -1.37
CA THR A 265 -16.64 12.95 -1.95
C THR A 265 -17.75 12.60 -0.97
N SER A 266 -17.50 12.72 0.33
CA SER A 266 -18.51 12.53 1.37
C SER A 266 -18.26 13.44 2.56
N TYR A 267 -19.35 13.78 3.26
CA TYR A 267 -19.36 14.54 4.50
C TYR A 267 -20.25 13.78 5.49
N ALA A 268 -19.71 13.43 6.66
CA ALA A 268 -20.45 12.78 7.73
C ALA A 268 -20.09 13.42 9.06
N GLU A 269 -21.10 13.80 9.84
CA GLU A 269 -20.94 14.26 11.22
C GLU A 269 -20.74 13.05 12.13
N THR A 270 -19.81 13.17 13.07
CA THR A 270 -19.50 12.16 14.07
C THR A 270 -19.10 12.81 15.38
N ALA A 271 -18.88 12.02 16.41
CA ALA A 271 -18.42 12.49 17.70
C ALA A 271 -17.33 11.57 18.23
N VAL A 272 -16.25 12.17 18.75
CA VAL A 272 -15.17 11.48 19.44
C VAL A 272 -14.92 12.23 20.74
N ASP A 273 -14.92 11.50 21.87
CA ASP A 273 -14.78 12.09 23.20
C ASP A 273 -15.81 13.23 23.48
N ASP A 274 -17.04 13.05 22.98
CA ASP A 274 -18.14 14.04 23.03
C ASP A 274 -17.84 15.39 22.33
N ILE A 275 -16.80 15.45 21.50
CA ILE A 275 -16.47 16.60 20.65
C ILE A 275 -16.97 16.33 19.23
N ALA A 276 -17.62 17.33 18.64
CA ALA A 276 -18.12 17.28 17.27
C ALA A 276 -16.97 17.17 16.26
N MET A 277 -17.09 16.20 15.37
CA MET A 277 -16.09 15.83 14.38
C MET A 277 -16.77 15.66 13.03
N ILE A 278 -16.01 15.85 11.96
CA ILE A 278 -16.41 15.53 10.60
C ILE A 278 -15.52 14.42 10.05
N GLN A 279 -16.13 13.46 9.36
CA GLN A 279 -15.45 12.46 8.57
C GLN A 279 -15.64 12.78 7.09
N LEU A 280 -14.53 13.02 6.40
CA LEU A 280 -14.48 13.38 4.99
C LEU A 280 -13.93 12.22 4.16
N GLY A 281 -14.65 11.87 3.10
CA GLY A 281 -14.15 10.99 2.04
C GLY A 281 -13.38 11.82 1.02
N LEU A 282 -12.22 11.34 0.59
CA LEU A 282 -11.33 12.04 -0.34
C LEU A 282 -11.03 11.16 -1.55
N GLU A 283 -11.03 11.77 -2.73
CA GLU A 283 -10.58 11.14 -3.98
C GLU A 283 -9.45 11.99 -4.58
N PHE A 284 -8.30 11.34 -4.84
CA PHE A 284 -7.11 11.99 -5.41
C PHE A 284 -7.18 11.85 -6.92
N LEU A 285 -7.29 12.97 -7.63
CA LEU A 285 -7.53 13.02 -9.06
C LEU A 285 -6.26 13.31 -9.83
N SER A 286 -6.15 12.72 -11.01
CA SER A 286 -5.03 12.93 -11.91
C SER A 286 -5.15 14.30 -12.56
N GLY A 287 -4.06 15.05 -12.57
CA GLY A 287 -3.92 16.23 -13.40
C GLY A 287 -3.65 15.86 -14.86
N ALA A 288 -3.36 16.89 -15.67
CA ALA A 288 -3.10 16.72 -17.10
C ALA A 288 -1.81 15.94 -17.40
N ALA A 289 -0.89 15.82 -16.43
CA ALA A 289 0.34 15.05 -16.58
C ALA A 289 0.10 13.53 -16.46
N GLY A 290 -0.98 13.12 -15.79
CA GLY A 290 -1.31 11.72 -15.50
C GLY A 290 -0.36 11.09 -14.48
N ASN A 291 -0.87 10.16 -13.66
CA ASN A 291 -0.13 9.54 -12.55
C ASN A 291 0.36 10.53 -11.47
N ASP A 292 -0.16 11.75 -11.46
CA ASP A 292 0.16 12.84 -10.53
C ASP A 292 -0.91 13.01 -9.44
N GLU A 293 -1.81 12.02 -9.30
CA GLU A 293 -2.88 12.01 -8.30
C GLU A 293 -2.35 12.23 -6.88
N TYR A 294 -1.23 11.58 -6.54
CA TYR A 294 -0.59 11.68 -5.24
C TYR A 294 0.93 11.57 -5.35
N SER A 295 1.62 12.02 -4.31
CA SER A 295 3.02 11.67 -4.07
C SER A 295 3.28 11.38 -2.60
N HIS A 296 4.17 10.42 -2.36
CA HIS A 296 4.80 10.20 -1.06
C HIS A 296 6.22 10.70 -1.12
N VAL A 297 6.61 11.60 -0.22
CA VAL A 297 7.95 12.19 -0.22
C VAL A 297 8.64 11.90 1.10
N GLN A 298 9.87 11.42 1.04
CA GLN A 298 10.80 11.34 2.16
C GLN A 298 11.69 12.58 2.10
N LEU A 299 11.65 13.40 3.15
CA LEU A 299 12.41 14.64 3.29
C LEU A 299 13.37 14.58 4.46
#